data_AF-A0A9C8H991-F1
#
_entry.id   AF-A0A9C8H991-F1
#
_cell.length_a   1.000
_cell.length_b   1.000
_cell.length_c   1.000
_cell.angle_alpha   90.00
_cell.angle_beta   90.00
_cell.angle_gamma   90.00
#
_symmetry.space_group_name_H-M   'P 1'
#
loop_
_entity.id
_entity.type
_entity.pdbx_description
1 polymer ?
#
loop_
_entity_poly.entity_id
_entity_poly.type
_entity_poly.pdbx_seq_one_letter_code
_entity_poly.pdbx_strand_id
1 'polypeptide(L)' 'VAQDGGDITFHGFERGVVYLHMQGACAGCPSSTLTLKMGIENLLRHYIPEVTEVRPVTEEV' A
#
# COMPACT_ATOMS: atom_id res chain seq x y z
N VAL A 1 3.32 -12.60 -11.91
CA VAL A 1 4.44 -12.37 -10.96
C VAL A 1 3.84 -11.80 -9.68
N ALA A 2 3.88 -12.57 -8.60
CA ALA A 2 3.69 -12.13 -7.21
C ALA A 2 4.72 -12.95 -6.45
N GLN A 3 5.99 -12.54 -6.52
CA GLN A 3 7.10 -13.37 -6.03
C GLN A 3 7.23 -13.37 -4.50
N ASP A 4 6.46 -12.54 -3.78
CA ASP A 4 6.54 -12.39 -2.33
C ASP A 4 5.25 -12.68 -1.55
N GLY A 5 4.16 -13.13 -2.19
CA GLY A 5 2.97 -13.65 -1.47
C GLY A 5 2.09 -12.59 -0.75
N GLY A 6 2.10 -11.36 -1.24
CA GLY A 6 1.29 -10.26 -0.76
C GLY A 6 0.23 -9.83 -1.74
N ASP A 7 -0.97 -9.50 -1.25
CA ASP A 7 -2.05 -8.91 -2.06
C ASP A 7 -2.40 -7.51 -1.54
N ILE A 8 -2.80 -6.61 -2.45
CA ILE A 8 -3.27 -5.27 -2.10
C ILE A 8 -4.60 -5.00 -2.78
N THR A 9 -5.56 -4.48 -2.02
CA THR A 9 -6.85 -4.06 -2.56
C THR A 9 -7.00 -2.56 -2.40
N PHE A 10 -7.34 -1.86 -3.47
CA PHE A 10 -7.65 -0.44 -3.42
C PHE A 10 -8.95 -0.21 -2.62
N HIS A 11 -8.90 0.69 -1.64
CA HIS A 11 -10.06 1.06 -0.83
C HIS A 11 -10.60 2.45 -1.20
N GLY A 12 -9.72 3.42 -1.43
CA GLY A 12 -10.15 4.77 -1.77
C GLY A 12 -9.01 5.74 -2.01
N PHE A 13 -9.35 6.92 -2.52
CA PHE A 13 -8.42 8.03 -2.74
C PHE A 13 -9.06 9.33 -2.28
N GLU A 14 -8.40 10.03 -1.35
CA GLU A 14 -8.92 11.28 -0.80
C GLU A 14 -7.77 12.24 -0.50
N ARG A 15 -7.87 13.49 -0.98
CA ARG A 15 -6.90 14.57 -0.69
C ARG A 15 -5.43 14.16 -0.94
N GLY A 16 -5.18 13.40 -2.00
CA GLY A 16 -3.84 12.91 -2.34
C GLY A 16 -3.42 11.63 -1.60
N VAL A 17 -4.23 11.12 -0.68
CA VAL A 17 -3.94 9.90 0.08
C VAL A 17 -4.65 8.70 -0.54
N VAL A 18 -3.89 7.68 -0.92
CA VAL A 18 -4.42 6.40 -1.40
C VAL A 18 -4.52 5.43 -0.23
N TYR A 19 -5.71 4.87 -0.04
CA TYR A 19 -6.03 3.91 1.00
C TYR A 19 -6.02 2.50 0.40
N LEU A 20 -5.19 1.62 0.96
CA LEU A 20 -5.03 0.25 0.48
C LEU A 20 -5.25 -0.73 1.63
N HIS A 21 -5.95 -1.83 1.36
CA HIS A 21 -5.98 -2.98 2.25
C HIS A 21 -4.84 -3.91 1.83
N MET A 22 -3.95 -4.27 2.77
CA MET A 22 -2.78 -5.11 2.49
C MET A 22 -2.99 -6.48 3.13
N GLN A 23 -2.88 -7.57 2.36
CA GLN A 23 -3.07 -8.95 2.81
C GLN A 23 -1.83 -9.82 2.56
N GLY A 24 -1.76 -10.96 3.25
CA GLY A 24 -0.75 -11.99 3.04
C GLY A 24 0.61 -11.66 3.68
N ALA A 25 1.71 -12.02 3.01
CA ALA A 25 3.07 -11.76 3.46
C ALA A 25 3.35 -10.25 3.71
N CYS A 26 2.51 -9.38 3.15
CA CYS A 26 2.54 -7.94 3.34
C CYS A 26 1.90 -7.45 4.65
N ALA A 27 1.11 -8.29 5.33
CA ALA A 27 0.46 -7.96 6.60
C ALA A 27 1.22 -8.50 7.83
N GLY A 28 1.99 -9.58 7.66
CA GLY A 28 2.55 -10.33 8.80
C GLY A 28 3.95 -9.92 9.29
N CYS A 29 4.70 -9.12 8.52
CA CYS A 29 6.05 -8.67 8.89
C CYS A 29 6.15 -7.14 8.76
N PRO A 30 6.35 -6.39 9.87
CA PRO A 30 6.35 -4.92 9.84
C PRO A 30 7.43 -4.34 8.92
N SER A 31 8.55 -5.04 8.74
CA SER A 31 9.61 -4.66 7.79
C SER A 31 9.16 -4.77 6.32
N SER A 32 8.44 -5.84 5.98
CA SER A 32 7.91 -6.07 4.63
C SER A 32 6.78 -5.11 4.30
N THR A 33 5.90 -4.81 5.26
CA THR A 33 4.83 -3.80 5.11
C THR A 33 5.41 -2.41 4.80
N LEU A 34 6.45 -2.01 5.52
CA LEU A 34 7.11 -0.71 5.30
C LEU A 34 7.76 -0.63 3.91
N THR A 35 8.50 -1.67 3.53
CA THR A 35 9.20 -1.72 2.23
C THR A 35 8.21 -1.70 1.07
N LEU A 36 7.12 -2.47 1.17
CA LEU A 36 6.07 -2.50 0.16
C LEU A 36 5.35 -1.15 0.06
N LYS A 37 4.95 -0.56 1.18
CA LYS A 37 4.31 0.76 1.24
C LYS A 37 5.14 1.78 0.45
N MET A 38 6.45 1.85 0.73
CA MET A 38 7.35 2.77 0.04
C MET A 38 7.45 2.48 -1.47
N GLY A 39 7.53 1.21 -1.87
CA GLY A 39 7.54 0.83 -3.28
C GLY A 39 6.27 1.26 -4.02
N ILE A 40 5.10 1.00 -3.45
CA ILE A 40 3.80 1.37 -4.02
C ILE A 40 3.66 2.90 -4.07
N GLU A 41 4.01 3.61 -3.00
CA GLU A 41 3.92 5.07 -2.94
C GLU A 41 4.79 5.74 -4.01
N ASN A 42 6.01 5.26 -4.20
CA ASN A 42 6.90 5.77 -5.25
C ASN A 42 6.35 5.50 -6.66
N LEU A 43 5.80 4.31 -6.89
CA LEU A 43 5.22 3.95 -8.18
C LEU A 43 3.98 4.81 -8.47
N LEU A 44 3.08 4.94 -7.50
CA LEU A 44 1.87 5.74 -7.66
C LEU A 44 2.20 7.22 -7.87
N ARG A 45 3.16 7.79 -7.14
CA ARG A 45 3.63 9.18 -7.37
C ARG A 45 4.21 9.38 -8.77
N HIS A 46 4.88 8.37 -9.32
CA HIS A 46 5.46 8.46 -10.66
C HIS A 46 4.38 8.52 -11.75
N TYR A 47 3.32 7.71 -11.63
CA TYR A 47 2.26 7.63 -12.63
C TYR A 47 1.08 8.58 -12.36
N ILE A 48 0.87 8.95 -11.10
CA ILE A 48 -0.25 9.76 -10.62
C ILE A 48 0.33 10.84 -9.70
N PRO A 49 0.73 12.00 -10.25
CA PRO A 49 1.39 13.07 -9.48
C PRO A 49 0.55 13.65 -8.34
N GLU A 50 -0.77 13.45 -8.37
CA GLU A 50 -1.70 13.87 -7.32
C GLU A 50 -1.60 13.02 -6.05
N VAL A 51 -0.99 11.83 -6.13
CA VAL A 51 -0.77 10.97 -4.97
C VAL A 51 0.36 11.56 -4.12
N THR A 52 0.06 11.88 -2.88
CA THR A 52 1.00 12.41 -1.89
C THR A 52 1.32 11.41 -0.79
N GLU A 53 0.50 10.36 -0.57
CA GLU A 53 0.75 9.37 0.47
C GLU A 53 -0.02 8.06 0.20
N VAL A 54 0.50 6.92 0.65
CA VAL A 54 -0.24 5.65 0.72
C VAL A 54 -0.46 5.27 2.19
N ARG A 55 -1.69 4.90 2.57
CA ARG A 55 -2.01 4.44 3.92
C ARG A 55 -2.69 3.07 3.91
N PRO A 56 -2.33 2.16 4.86
CA PRO A 56 -3.12 0.97 5.09
C PRO A 56 -4.49 1.36 5.66
N VAL A 57 -5.55 0.68 5.21
CA VAL A 57 -6.81 0.62 5.96
C VAL A 57 -6.64 -0.48 6.98
N THR A 58 -6.22 -0.14 8.20
CA THR A 58 -6.11 -1.12 9.28
C THR A 58 -7.52 -1.52 9.72
N GLU A 59 -7.84 -2.80 9.64
CA GLU A 59 -8.76 -3.40 10.60
C GLU A 59 -8.02 -3.46 11.94
N GLU A 60 -8.21 -2.45 12.79
CA GLU A 60 -7.90 -2.59 14.21
C GLU A 60 -8.98 -3.50 14.80
N VAL A 61 -8.63 -4.77 15.04
CA VAL A 61 -9.37 -5.71 15.89
C VAL A 61 -8.42 -6.37 16.88
#